data_AF-A0A7W1L4N3-F1
#
_entry.id   AF-A0A7W1L4N3-F1
#
_cell.length_a   1.000
_cell.length_b   1.000
_cell.length_c   1.000
_cell.angle_alpha   90.00
_cell.angle_beta   90.00
_cell.angle_gamma   90.00
#
_symmetry.space_group_name_H-M   'P 1'
#
loop_
_entity.id
_entity.type
_entity.pdbx_description
1 polymer ?
#
loop_
_entity_poly.entity_id
_entity_poly.type
_entity_poly.pdbx_seq_one_letter_code
_entity_poly.pdbx_strand_id
1 'polypeptide(L)'
;GEVRDRDTADMAVQAALTGHLVISTLHTNDAPTAVTRLLDLGVPAYLLNSTLLGVMAQRLVRTLCPHCKKPGEAPDDETWRSITSPWRGDKPGEVMLPEGCLECRMTGYYGRIGLYEIMLMTPALRRLVTHEADDRAIREAAFKDGMKPLRVSGATKVASGITTADEVMKVAPLA
;
A
#
# COMPACT_ATOMS: atom_id res chain seq x y z
N GLY A 1 -6.95 12.41 -15.14
CA GLY A 1 -6.92 11.00 -14.70
C GLY A 1 -5.76 10.75 -13.77
N GLU A 2 -4.58 11.24 -14.14
CA GLU A 2 -3.36 11.16 -13.35
C GLU A 2 -2.78 12.57 -13.15
N VAL A 3 -2.22 12.84 -11.97
CA VAL A 3 -1.51 14.09 -11.66
C VAL A 3 -0.02 13.89 -11.89
N ARG A 4 0.51 14.48 -12.97
CA ARG A 4 1.93 14.35 -13.37
C ARG A 4 2.75 15.63 -13.19
N ASP A 5 2.06 16.76 -13.18
CA ASP A 5 2.63 18.10 -13.19
C ASP A 5 1.84 19.02 -12.25
N ARG A 6 2.41 20.20 -12.01
CA ARG A 6 1.85 21.23 -11.14
C ARG A 6 0.48 21.70 -11.60
N ASP A 7 0.35 22.01 -12.89
CA ASP A 7 -0.89 22.59 -13.44
C ASP A 7 -2.08 21.64 -13.23
N THR A 8 -1.88 20.34 -13.47
CA THR A 8 -2.89 19.32 -13.23
C THR A 8 -3.22 19.16 -11.75
N ALA A 9 -2.20 19.27 -10.87
CA ALA A 9 -2.38 19.21 -9.43
C ALA A 9 -3.22 20.39 -8.92
N ASP A 10 -2.90 21.61 -9.40
CA ASP A 10 -3.61 22.83 -9.05
C ASP A 10 -5.08 22.76 -9.50
N MET A 11 -5.36 22.29 -10.72
CA MET A 11 -6.74 22.10 -11.19
C MET A 11 -7.53 21.11 -10.30
N ALA A 12 -6.91 19.99 -9.92
CA ALA A 12 -7.56 18.99 -9.06
C ALA A 12 -7.88 19.55 -7.67
N VAL A 13 -6.94 20.30 -7.09
CA VAL A 13 -7.10 20.95 -5.78
C VAL A 13 -8.17 22.05 -5.84
N GLN A 14 -8.21 22.87 -6.89
CA GLN A 14 -9.24 23.90 -7.05
C GLN A 14 -10.64 23.30 -7.22
N ALA A 15 -10.77 22.21 -7.97
CA ALA A 15 -12.03 21.48 -8.08
C ALA A 15 -12.49 20.94 -6.70
N ALA A 16 -11.56 20.41 -5.90
CA ALA A 16 -11.85 19.95 -4.55
C ALA A 16 -12.25 21.09 -3.60
N LEU A 17 -11.55 22.24 -3.65
CA LEU A 17 -11.88 23.44 -2.86
C LEU A 17 -13.30 23.96 -3.13
N THR A 18 -13.76 23.85 -4.37
CA THR A 18 -15.12 24.27 -4.77
C THR A 18 -16.21 23.26 -4.40
N GLY A 19 -15.87 22.22 -3.65
CA GLY A 19 -16.82 21.26 -3.08
C GLY A 19 -17.05 20.00 -3.91
N HIS A 20 -16.26 19.76 -4.97
CA HIS A 20 -16.36 18.54 -5.76
C HIS A 20 -15.56 17.39 -5.14
N LEU A 21 -16.09 16.17 -5.21
CA LEU A 21 -15.30 14.97 -4.94
C LEU A 21 -14.38 14.71 -6.13
N VAL A 22 -13.07 14.78 -5.90
CA VAL A 22 -12.05 14.55 -6.93
C VAL A 22 -11.33 13.23 -6.65
N ILE A 23 -11.27 12.36 -7.66
CA ILE A 23 -10.48 11.13 -7.64
C ILE A 23 -9.46 11.22 -8.76
N SER A 24 -8.19 11.04 -8.43
CA SER A 24 -7.08 11.06 -9.38
C SER A 24 -6.00 10.08 -8.95
N THR A 25 -5.04 9.80 -9.83
CA THR A 25 -3.94 8.89 -9.56
C THR A 25 -2.59 9.60 -9.55
N LEU A 26 -1.68 9.16 -8.68
CA LEU A 26 -0.28 9.57 -8.66
C LEU A 26 0.62 8.33 -8.68
N HIS A 27 1.82 8.46 -9.22
CA HIS A 27 2.83 7.42 -9.17
C HIS A 27 3.75 7.62 -7.96
N THR A 28 3.43 6.94 -6.86
CA THR A 28 4.26 6.86 -5.65
C THR A 28 4.43 5.42 -5.19
N ASN A 29 5.36 5.20 -4.26
CA ASN A 29 5.65 3.87 -3.73
C ASN A 29 4.64 3.41 -2.68
N ASP A 30 4.13 4.37 -1.90
CA ASP A 30 3.20 4.20 -0.79
C ASP A 30 2.30 5.44 -0.65
N ALA A 31 1.37 5.41 0.30
CA ALA A 31 0.39 6.46 0.54
C ALA A 31 0.99 7.72 1.17
N PRO A 32 1.88 7.66 2.19
CA PRO A 32 2.57 8.83 2.72
C PRO A 32 3.33 9.65 1.67
N THR A 33 4.09 8.96 0.80
CA THR A 33 4.92 9.61 -0.24
C THR A 33 4.06 10.39 -1.26
N ALA A 34 2.77 10.11 -1.37
CA ALA A 34 1.88 10.90 -2.24
C ALA A 34 1.71 12.35 -1.72
N VAL A 35 1.79 12.57 -0.41
CA VAL A 35 1.69 13.91 0.18
C VAL A 35 2.92 14.72 -0.18
N THR A 36 4.12 14.20 0.08
CA THR A 36 5.38 14.86 -0.29
C THR A 36 5.51 15.01 -1.79
N ARG A 37 5.07 14.03 -2.59
CA ARG A 37 5.05 14.20 -4.04
C ARG A 37 4.18 15.37 -4.52
N LEU A 38 3.03 15.62 -3.88
CA LEU A 38 2.20 16.78 -4.20
C LEU A 38 2.87 18.09 -3.77
N LEU A 39 3.56 18.10 -2.62
CA LEU A 39 4.37 19.24 -2.17
C LEU A 39 5.53 19.53 -3.15
N ASP A 40 6.22 18.50 -3.64
CA ASP A 40 7.31 18.61 -4.63
C ASP A 40 6.82 19.16 -5.98
N LEU A 41 5.58 18.85 -6.36
CA LEU A 41 4.93 19.43 -7.53
C LEU A 41 4.57 20.91 -7.33
N GLY A 42 4.74 21.45 -6.11
CA GLY A 42 4.50 22.84 -5.78
C GLY A 42 3.11 23.13 -5.25
N VAL A 43 2.33 22.11 -4.86
CA VAL A 43 1.02 22.31 -4.21
C VAL A 43 1.27 22.82 -2.79
N PRO A 44 0.72 23.98 -2.39
CA PRO A 44 0.88 24.50 -1.05
C PRO A 44 0.31 23.56 0.03
N ALA A 45 1.04 23.36 1.13
CA ALA A 45 0.64 22.48 2.22
C ALA A 45 -0.75 22.80 2.81
N TYR A 46 -1.10 24.09 2.92
CA TYR A 46 -2.43 24.51 3.43
C TYR A 46 -3.58 24.08 2.52
N LEU A 47 -3.34 23.92 1.21
CA LEU A 47 -4.33 23.41 0.27
C LEU A 47 -4.50 21.90 0.41
N LEU A 48 -3.41 21.15 0.55
CA LEU A 48 -3.49 19.72 0.86
C LEU A 48 -4.24 19.48 2.17
N ASN A 49 -3.94 20.29 3.19
CA ASN A 49 -4.60 20.25 4.49
C ASN A 49 -6.08 20.65 4.48
N SER A 50 -6.59 21.28 3.42
CA SER A 50 -8.01 21.62 3.31
C SER A 50 -8.77 20.69 2.36
N THR A 51 -8.10 20.14 1.34
CA THR A 51 -8.76 19.38 0.26
C THR A 51 -8.51 17.88 0.28
N LEU A 52 -7.35 17.41 0.77
CA LEU A 52 -7.02 15.99 0.73
C LEU A 52 -7.82 15.24 1.81
N LEU A 53 -8.60 14.25 1.38
CA LEU A 53 -9.36 13.38 2.29
C LEU A 53 -8.54 12.16 2.73
N GLY A 54 -7.78 11.58 1.81
CA GLY A 54 -6.96 10.41 2.05
C GLY A 54 -6.25 9.96 0.77
N VAL A 55 -5.37 8.98 0.92
CA VAL A 55 -4.58 8.39 -0.16
C VAL A 55 -4.68 6.87 -0.05
N MET A 56 -4.91 6.20 -1.17
CA MET A 56 -4.82 4.75 -1.28
C MET A 56 -3.60 4.40 -2.14
N ALA A 57 -2.66 3.65 -1.57
CA ALA A 57 -1.64 2.95 -2.34
C ALA A 57 -2.07 1.50 -2.58
N GLN A 58 -1.76 0.99 -3.77
CA GLN A 58 -2.10 -0.38 -4.15
C GLN A 58 -1.00 -1.09 -4.92
N ARG A 59 -0.91 -2.40 -4.73
CA ARG A 59 -0.10 -3.31 -5.56
C ARG A 59 -0.92 -4.54 -5.90
N LEU A 60 -0.66 -5.13 -7.07
CA LEU A 60 -1.25 -6.43 -7.43
C LEU A 60 -0.24 -7.53 -7.12
N VAL A 61 -0.71 -8.56 -6.42
CA VAL A 61 0.06 -9.76 -6.12
C VAL A 61 -0.58 -10.96 -6.81
N ARG A 62 0.22 -11.93 -7.27
CA ARG A 62 -0.34 -13.15 -7.86
C ARG A 62 -1.00 -14.00 -6.77
N THR A 63 -2.11 -14.64 -7.11
CA THR A 63 -2.82 -15.56 -6.22
C THR A 63 -2.40 -16.99 -6.51
N LEU A 64 -2.24 -17.81 -5.46
CA LEU A 64 -1.94 -19.22 -5.59
C LEU A 64 -3.02 -19.94 -6.40
N CYS A 65 -2.59 -20.85 -7.25
CA CYS A 65 -3.53 -21.63 -8.06
C CYS A 65 -4.42 -22.50 -7.16
N PRO A 66 -5.76 -22.41 -7.29
CA PRO A 66 -6.66 -23.19 -6.44
C PRO A 66 -6.58 -24.70 -6.72
N HIS A 67 -6.08 -25.11 -7.89
CA HIS A 67 -6.01 -26.52 -8.31
C HIS A 67 -4.76 -27.25 -7.83
N CYS A 68 -3.67 -26.55 -7.51
CA CYS A 68 -2.40 -27.17 -7.17
C CYS A 68 -1.69 -26.56 -5.97
N LYS A 69 -2.29 -25.59 -5.26
CA LYS A 69 -1.68 -25.10 -4.02
C LYS A 69 -1.64 -26.24 -3.00
N LYS A 70 -0.51 -26.37 -2.28
CA LYS A 70 -0.33 -27.39 -1.25
C LYS A 70 0.09 -26.77 0.08
N PRO A 71 -0.27 -27.39 1.21
CA PRO A 71 0.28 -26.99 2.50
C PRO A 71 1.81 -27.16 2.49
N GLY A 72 2.49 -26.27 3.18
CA GLY A 72 3.95 -26.26 3.26
C GLY A 72 4.46 -25.44 4.44
N GLU A 73 5.77 -25.48 4.64
CA GLU A 73 6.42 -24.81 5.75
C GLU A 73 6.19 -23.29 5.71
N ALA A 74 5.88 -22.73 6.87
CA ALA A 74 5.78 -21.29 7.02
C ALA A 74 7.13 -20.61 6.73
N PRO A 75 7.12 -19.35 6.22
CA PRO A 75 8.36 -18.59 6.00
C PRO A 75 9.18 -18.52 7.28
N ASP A 76 10.51 -18.45 7.18
CA ASP A 76 11.36 -18.24 8.35
C ASP A 76 11.02 -16.93 9.10
N ASP A 77 11.52 -16.80 10.33
CA ASP A 77 11.18 -15.66 11.20
C ASP A 77 11.65 -14.32 10.62
N GLU A 78 12.75 -14.30 9.88
CA GLU A 78 13.29 -13.10 9.25
C GLU A 78 12.37 -12.64 8.12
N THR A 79 12.01 -13.55 7.23
CA THR A 79 11.08 -13.34 6.13
C THR A 79 9.72 -12.89 6.65
N TRP A 80 9.19 -13.55 7.67
CA TRP A 80 7.91 -13.18 8.28
C TRP A 80 7.95 -11.77 8.89
N ARG A 81 9.03 -11.44 9.63
CA ARG A 81 9.23 -10.08 10.16
C ARG A 81 9.33 -9.04 9.05
N SER A 82 9.98 -9.36 7.93
CA SER A 82 10.15 -8.43 6.81
C SER A 82 8.83 -8.01 6.13
N ILE A 83 7.78 -8.84 6.24
CA ILE A 83 6.45 -8.55 5.69
C ILE A 83 5.42 -8.13 6.73
N THR A 84 5.73 -8.26 8.02
CA THR A 84 4.83 -7.83 9.11
C THR A 84 5.27 -6.53 9.77
N SER A 85 6.56 -6.18 9.76
CA SER A 85 7.06 -4.95 10.37
C SER A 85 6.38 -3.68 9.84
N PRO A 86 6.14 -2.66 10.70
CA PRO A 86 6.33 -2.63 12.17
C PRO A 86 5.25 -3.36 12.98
N TRP A 87 4.27 -4.01 12.36
CA TRP A 87 3.26 -4.79 13.07
C TRP A 87 3.80 -6.13 13.53
N ARG A 88 3.30 -6.59 14.66
CA ARG A 88 3.50 -7.98 15.11
C ARG A 88 2.29 -8.78 14.67
N GLY A 89 2.39 -9.46 13.53
CA GLY A 89 1.43 -10.49 13.14
C GLY A 89 1.90 -11.84 13.64
N ASP A 90 0.98 -12.65 14.17
CA ASP A 90 1.28 -14.03 14.54
C ASP A 90 1.70 -14.82 13.31
N LYS A 91 2.87 -15.46 13.40
CA LYS A 91 3.39 -16.31 12.33
C LYS A 91 2.51 -17.56 12.22
N PRO A 92 1.95 -17.86 11.03
CA PRO A 92 1.19 -19.09 10.86
C PRO A 92 2.12 -20.31 11.00
N GLY A 93 1.61 -21.41 11.54
CA GLY A 93 2.37 -22.67 11.62
C GLY A 93 2.57 -23.35 10.26
N GLU A 94 1.64 -23.12 9.33
CA GLU A 94 1.64 -23.67 7.98
C GLU A 94 1.11 -22.61 7.00
N VAL A 95 1.61 -22.61 5.76
CA VAL A 95 1.12 -21.75 4.68
C VAL A 95 0.84 -22.57 3.43
N MET A 96 0.18 -21.96 2.45
CA MET A 96 0.00 -22.58 1.13
C MET A 96 1.15 -22.18 0.20
N LEU A 97 1.70 -23.15 -0.52
CA LEU A 97 2.80 -22.99 -1.47
C LEU A 97 2.39 -23.35 -2.91
N PRO A 98 3.07 -22.78 -3.92
CA PRO A 98 2.81 -23.06 -5.33
C PRO A 98 3.47 -24.39 -5.73
N GLU A 99 2.72 -25.28 -6.37
CA GLU A 99 3.27 -26.51 -6.98
C GLU A 99 3.43 -26.39 -8.50
N GLY A 100 2.41 -25.87 -9.18
CA GLY A 100 2.33 -25.83 -10.64
C GLY A 100 1.49 -26.99 -11.21
N CYS A 101 0.60 -26.66 -12.14
CA CYS A 101 -0.22 -27.62 -12.87
C CYS A 101 -0.62 -27.06 -14.24
N LEU A 102 -1.31 -27.85 -15.05
CA LEU A 102 -1.77 -27.44 -16.39
C LEU A 102 -2.67 -26.19 -16.33
N GLU A 103 -3.58 -26.10 -15.35
CA GLU A 103 -4.50 -24.96 -15.20
C GLU A 103 -3.78 -23.62 -15.01
N CYS A 104 -2.68 -23.62 -14.25
CA CYS A 104 -1.84 -22.43 -14.05
C CYS A 104 -0.63 -22.38 -14.96
N ARG A 105 -0.57 -23.22 -16.01
CA ARG A 105 0.56 -23.33 -16.95
C ARG A 105 1.90 -23.50 -16.24
N MET A 106 1.92 -24.38 -15.24
CA MET A 106 3.09 -24.71 -14.41
C MET A 106 3.67 -23.54 -13.61
N THR A 107 2.95 -22.43 -13.46
CA THR A 107 3.45 -21.27 -12.68
C THR A 107 3.20 -21.38 -11.18
N GLY A 108 2.19 -22.16 -10.77
CA GLY A 108 1.70 -22.24 -9.40
C GLY A 108 0.76 -21.09 -9.00
N TYR A 109 0.48 -20.16 -9.91
CA TYR A 109 -0.36 -18.99 -9.66
C TYR A 109 -1.48 -18.85 -10.69
N TYR A 110 -2.67 -18.43 -10.26
CA TYR A 110 -3.82 -18.22 -11.12
C TYR A 110 -4.61 -17.00 -10.64
N GLY A 111 -4.53 -15.89 -11.38
CA GLY A 111 -5.16 -14.62 -11.02
C GLY A 111 -4.27 -13.67 -10.20
N ARG A 112 -4.86 -12.54 -9.79
CA ARG A 112 -4.22 -11.49 -8.98
C ARG A 112 -5.21 -10.92 -7.98
N ILE A 113 -4.71 -10.41 -6.87
CA ILE A 113 -5.49 -9.67 -5.86
C ILE A 113 -4.74 -8.41 -5.43
N GLY A 114 -5.48 -7.40 -4.96
CA GLY A 114 -4.92 -6.15 -4.46
C GLY A 114 -4.36 -6.26 -3.04
N LEU A 115 -3.17 -5.70 -2.84
CA LEU A 115 -2.66 -5.25 -1.56
C LEU A 115 -3.00 -3.77 -1.45
N TYR A 116 -3.61 -3.38 -0.33
CA TYR A 116 -4.08 -2.02 -0.12
C TYR A 116 -3.47 -1.44 1.15
N GLU A 117 -3.07 -0.19 1.04
CA GLU A 117 -2.66 0.69 2.12
C GLU A 117 -3.48 1.97 2.00
N ILE A 118 -4.23 2.30 3.05
CA ILE A 118 -5.19 3.40 3.03
C ILE A 118 -4.83 4.36 4.15
N MET A 119 -4.39 5.56 3.78
CA MET A 119 -4.08 6.66 4.67
C MET A 119 -5.24 7.66 4.66
N LEU A 120 -5.84 7.95 5.80
CA LEU A 120 -6.84 9.01 5.93
C LEU A 120 -6.18 10.27 6.49
N MET A 121 -6.57 11.44 6.02
CA MET A 121 -6.01 12.72 6.49
C MET A 121 -6.63 13.13 7.83
N THR A 122 -6.15 12.51 8.92
CA THR A 122 -6.54 12.82 10.30
C THR A 122 -6.05 14.20 10.74
N PRO A 123 -6.61 14.78 11.83
CA PRO A 123 -6.10 16.03 12.38
C PRO A 123 -4.62 15.96 12.80
N ALA A 124 -4.13 14.80 13.22
CA ALA A 124 -2.73 14.60 13.57
C ALA A 124 -1.83 14.64 12.31
N LEU A 125 -2.22 13.92 11.25
CA LEU A 125 -1.51 13.93 9.98
C LEU A 125 -1.49 15.31 9.32
N ARG A 126 -2.61 16.03 9.33
CA ARG A 126 -2.69 17.39 8.76
C ARG A 126 -1.68 18.36 9.39
N ARG A 127 -1.36 18.22 10.67
CA ARG A 127 -0.33 19.04 11.34
C ARG A 127 1.09 18.75 10.86
N LEU A 128 1.33 17.54 10.34
CA LEU A 128 2.63 17.12 9.82
C LEU A 128 2.83 17.55 8.35
N VAL A 129 1.74 17.85 7.63
CA VAL A 129 1.83 18.36 6.26
C VAL A 129 2.21 19.84 6.29
N THR A 130 3.51 20.10 6.23
CA THR A 130 4.13 21.41 6.08
C THR A 130 4.92 21.46 4.76
N HIS A 131 5.53 22.59 4.43
CA HIS A 131 6.40 22.69 3.25
C HIS A 131 7.65 21.79 3.36
N GLU A 132 8.10 21.48 4.58
CA GLU A 132 9.27 20.65 4.87
C GLU A 132 8.84 19.32 5.54
N ALA A 133 7.71 18.78 5.09
CA ALA A 133 7.15 17.57 5.69
C ALA A 133 8.12 16.38 5.57
N ASP A 134 8.35 15.69 6.69
CA ASP A 134 9.12 14.45 6.74
C ASP A 134 8.19 13.25 6.46
N ASP A 135 8.44 12.55 5.35
CA ASP A 135 7.73 11.31 4.98
C ASP A 135 7.70 10.29 6.11
N ARG A 136 8.80 10.16 6.88
CA ARG A 136 8.88 9.21 7.98
C ARG A 136 7.92 9.60 9.11
N ALA A 137 7.85 10.88 9.46
CA ALA A 137 6.93 11.37 10.49
C ALA A 137 5.47 11.17 10.09
N ILE A 138 5.12 11.45 8.82
CA ILE A 138 3.78 11.19 8.27
C ILE A 138 3.46 9.69 8.35
N ARG A 139 4.39 8.83 7.90
CA ARG A 139 4.22 7.38 7.92
C ARG A 139 3.99 6.85 9.33
N GLU A 140 4.81 7.24 10.30
CA GLU A 140 4.67 6.82 11.69
C GLU A 140 3.35 7.28 12.31
N ALA A 141 2.88 8.49 11.99
CA ALA A 141 1.59 8.99 12.43
C ALA A 141 0.43 8.21 11.78
N ALA A 142 0.52 7.92 10.48
CA ALA A 142 -0.48 7.11 9.78
C ALA A 142 -0.58 5.70 10.37
N PHE A 143 0.55 5.11 10.76
CA PHE A 143 0.59 3.80 11.42
C PHE A 143 -0.11 3.82 12.77
N LYS A 144 0.13 4.86 13.57
CA LYS A 144 -0.56 5.07 14.86
C LYS A 144 -2.07 5.28 14.69
N ASP A 145 -2.47 5.90 13.59
CA ASP A 145 -3.87 6.10 13.21
C ASP A 145 -4.51 4.84 12.56
N GLY A 146 -3.78 3.73 12.49
CA GLY A 146 -4.30 2.42 12.07
C GLY A 146 -4.10 2.08 10.59
N MET A 147 -3.37 2.90 9.82
CA MET A 147 -2.99 2.56 8.45
C MET A 147 -2.12 1.31 8.45
N LYS A 148 -2.53 0.27 7.72
CA LYS A 148 -1.73 -0.95 7.52
C LYS A 148 -0.95 -0.87 6.20
N PRO A 149 0.37 -1.14 6.20
CA PRO A 149 1.19 -1.12 5.01
C PRO A 149 0.80 -2.20 4.01
N LEU A 150 1.23 -1.98 2.77
CA LEU A 150 1.10 -2.97 1.70
C LEU A 150 1.62 -4.36 2.11
N ARG A 151 2.78 -4.42 2.77
CA ARG A 151 3.37 -5.69 3.25
C ARG A 151 2.51 -6.38 4.29
N VAL A 152 1.97 -5.65 5.27
CA VAL A 152 1.07 -6.21 6.30
C VAL A 152 -0.25 -6.71 5.69
N SER A 153 -0.79 -5.97 4.72
CA SER A 153 -1.92 -6.41 3.89
C SER A 153 -1.60 -7.70 3.14
N GLY A 154 -0.35 -7.85 2.69
CA GLY A 154 0.19 -9.07 2.08
C GLY A 154 0.33 -10.23 3.06
N ALA A 155 0.93 -10.00 4.23
CA ALA A 155 1.11 -11.01 5.28
C ALA A 155 -0.23 -11.64 5.70
N THR A 156 -1.29 -10.84 5.80
CA THR A 156 -2.66 -11.33 6.07
C THR A 156 -3.13 -12.32 5.00
N LYS A 157 -2.79 -12.06 3.72
CA LYS A 157 -3.14 -12.94 2.59
C LYS A 157 -2.26 -14.19 2.53
N VAL A 158 -1.00 -14.09 2.94
CA VAL A 158 -0.11 -15.25 3.11
C VAL A 158 -0.66 -16.19 4.18
N ALA A 159 -1.00 -15.66 5.35
CA ALA A 159 -1.61 -16.43 6.43
C ALA A 159 -2.95 -17.07 6.04
N SER A 160 -3.68 -16.46 5.09
CA SER A 160 -4.94 -17.00 4.55
C SER A 160 -4.75 -17.98 3.38
N GLY A 161 -3.51 -18.32 3.01
CA GLY A 161 -3.21 -19.24 1.91
C GLY A 161 -3.63 -18.74 0.53
N ILE A 162 -3.62 -17.41 0.32
CA ILE A 162 -4.00 -16.73 -0.93
C ILE A 162 -2.79 -16.45 -1.81
N THR A 163 -1.65 -16.10 -1.21
CA THR A 163 -0.40 -15.77 -1.91
C THR A 163 0.81 -16.22 -1.08
N THR A 164 2.03 -16.02 -1.58
CA THR A 164 3.28 -16.38 -0.87
C THR A 164 3.99 -15.14 -0.32
N ALA A 165 4.85 -15.34 0.67
CA ALA A 165 5.72 -14.28 1.19
C ALA A 165 6.61 -13.69 0.09
N ASP A 166 7.17 -14.54 -0.77
CA ASP A 166 7.99 -14.12 -1.92
C ASP A 166 7.24 -13.18 -2.86
N GLU A 167 5.97 -13.48 -3.14
CA GLU A 167 5.14 -12.64 -3.98
C GLU A 167 4.87 -11.28 -3.35
N VAL A 168 4.64 -11.23 -2.03
CA VAL A 168 4.48 -9.97 -1.30
C VAL A 168 5.77 -9.16 -1.35
N MET A 169 6.92 -9.77 -1.03
CA MET A 169 8.22 -9.09 -1.02
C MET A 169 8.62 -8.57 -2.40
N LYS A 170 8.24 -9.27 -3.46
CA LYS A 170 8.52 -8.88 -4.85
C LYS A 170 7.79 -7.60 -5.28
N VAL A 171 6.57 -7.37 -4.79
CA VAL A 171 5.71 -6.27 -5.29
C VAL A 171 5.54 -5.12 -4.30
N ALA A 172 5.74 -5.36 -3.00
CA ALA A 172 5.54 -4.36 -1.96
C ALA A 172 6.90 -3.88 -1.39
N PRO A 173 7.17 -2.56 -1.39
CA PRO A 173 8.39 -2.01 -0.79
C PRO A 173 8.39 -2.21 0.73
N LEU A 174 9.57 -2.04 1.35
CA LEU A 174 9.65 -1.98 2.81
C LEU A 174 8.95 -0.71 3.31
N ALA A 175 8.24 -0.89 4.43
CA ALA A 175 7.59 0.18 5.18
C ALA A 175 8.59 0.92 6.06
#